data_AF-A0A969APH3-F1
#
_entry.id   AF-A0A969APH3-F1
#
_cell.length_a   1.000
_cell.length_b   1.000
_cell.length_c   1.000
_cell.angle_alpha   90.00
_cell.angle_beta   90.00
_cell.angle_gamma   90.00
#
_symmetry.space_group_name_H-M   'P 1'
#
loop_
_entity.id
_entity.type
_entity.pdbx_description
1 polymer ?
#
loop_
_entity_poly.entity_id
_entity_poly.type
_entity_poly.pdbx_seq_one_letter_code
_entity_poly.pdbx_strand_id
1 'polypeptide(L)' 'MKAVLMTAPGKPEVLQLREMPNPLPPQNTELLVRLKAAGVNPIDTK' A
#
# COMPACT_ATOMS: atom_id res chain seq x y z
N MET A 1 9.13 2.65 -5.67
CA MET A 1 8.75 2.62 -4.25
C MET A 1 8.43 1.19 -3.82
N LYS A 2 8.63 0.86 -2.54
CA LYS A 2 8.17 -0.41 -1.97
C LYS A 2 6.71 -0.31 -1.56
N ALA A 3 5.94 -1.37 -1.81
CA ALA A 3 4.55 -1.51 -1.38
C ALA A 3 4.27 -2.95 -0.93
N VAL A 4 3.35 -3.11 0.02
CA VAL A 4 2.82 -4.43 0.41
C VAL A 4 1.57 -4.69 -0.44
N LEU A 5 1.62 -5.71 -1.29
CA LEU A 5 0.53 -6.08 -2.20
C LEU A 5 -0.23 -7.29 -1.67
N MET A 6 -1.56 -7.25 -1.79
CA MET A 6 -2.46 -8.39 -1.70
C MET A 6 -3.07 -8.61 -3.08
N THR A 7 -2.86 -9.79 -3.68
CA THR A 7 -3.38 -10.10 -5.04
C THR A 7 -4.45 -11.19 -5.04
N ALA A 8 -4.69 -11.81 -3.90
CA ALA A 8 -5.77 -12.76 -3.65
C ALA A 8 -6.16 -12.72 -2.17
N PRO A 9 -7.40 -13.09 -1.80
CA PRO A 9 -7.78 -13.31 -0.41
C PRO A 9 -6.97 -14.45 0.22
N GLY A 10 -6.72 -14.38 1.53
CA GLY A 10 -6.06 -15.46 2.26
C GLY A 10 -5.51 -15.06 3.62
N LYS A 11 -4.70 -15.95 4.18
CA LYS A 11 -3.92 -15.71 5.40
C LYS A 11 -2.79 -14.68 5.13
N PRO A 12 -2.13 -14.12 6.16
CA PRO A 12 -1.19 -13.00 6.00
C PRO A 12 -0.06 -13.22 4.99
N GLU A 13 0.27 -14.47 4.64
CA GLU A 13 1.30 -14.81 3.65
C GLU A 13 0.95 -14.31 2.22
N VAL A 14 -0.30 -13.94 1.95
CA VAL A 14 -0.69 -13.29 0.69
C VAL A 14 -0.16 -11.85 0.57
N LEU A 15 0.25 -11.23 1.69
CA LEU A 15 0.84 -9.89 1.71
C LEU A 15 2.31 -9.95 1.34
N GLN A 16 2.66 -9.36 0.19
CA GLN A 16 4.01 -9.43 -0.36
C GLN A 16 4.62 -8.04 -0.54
N LEU A 17 5.79 -7.82 0.04
CA LEU A 17 6.58 -6.62 -0.22
C LEU A 17 7.16 -6.69 -1.63
N ARG A 18 6.80 -5.73 -2.48
CA ARG A 18 7.29 -5.63 -3.86
C ARG A 18 7.77 -4.22 -4.19
N GLU A 19 8.67 -4.12 -5.15
CA GLU A 19 9.02 -2.85 -5.79
C GLU A 19 7.97 -2.50 -6.85
N MET A 20 7.54 -1.25 -6.83
CA MET A 20 6.55 -0.66 -7.74
C MET A 20 7.11 0.64 -8.33
N PRO A 21 6.69 1.06 -9.53
CA PRO A 21 7.01 2.40 -10.01
C PRO A 21 6.52 3.45 -9.02
N ASN A 22 7.22 4.58 -8.96
CA ASN A 22 6.72 5.71 -8.18
C ASN A 22 5.42 6.24 -8.81
N PRO A 23 4.49 6.78 -8.02
CA PRO A 23 3.30 7.41 -8.55
C PRO A 23 3.68 8.56 -9.49
N LEU A 24 2.82 8.83 -10.47
CA LEU A 24 2.95 10.02 -11.30
C LEU A 24 2.78 11.29 -10.44
N PRO A 25 3.25 12.45 -10.93
CA PRO A 25 3.01 13.72 -10.25
C PRO A 25 1.51 13.94 -9.98
N PRO A 26 1.14 14.45 -8.79
CA PRO A 26 -0.26 14.67 -8.42
C PRO A 26 -0.91 15.73 -9.33
N GLN A 27 -2.18 15.55 -9.65
CA GLN A 27 -2.99 16.48 -10.45
C GLN A 27 -4.09 17.13 -9.61
N ASN A 28 -4.48 18.35 -9.98
CA ASN A 28 -5.58 19.08 -9.34
C ASN A 28 -5.47 19.14 -7.80
N THR A 29 -6.31 18.38 -7.10
CA THR A 29 -6.42 18.34 -5.63
C THR A 29 -5.75 17.11 -5.02
N GLU A 30 -4.92 16.38 -5.77
CA GLU A 30 -4.17 15.23 -5.28
C GLU A 30 -2.93 15.65 -4.48
N LEU A 31 -2.49 14.79 -3.57
CA LEU A 31 -1.23 14.94 -2.83
C LEU A 31 -0.39 13.68 -2.98
N LEU A 32 0.87 13.83 -3.37
CA LEU A 32 1.86 12.77 -3.31
C LEU A 32 2.49 12.74 -1.91
N VAL A 33 2.11 11.75 -1.11
CA VAL A 33 2.55 11.62 0.28
C VAL A 33 3.69 10.63 0.41
N ARG A 34 4.79 11.05 1.03
CA ARG A 34 5.86 10.14 1.46
C ARG A 34 5.53 9.54 2.82
N LEU A 35 4.99 8.32 2.82
CA LEU A 35 4.66 7.60 4.04
C LEU A 35 5.90 7.36 4.93
N LYS A 36 5.73 7.57 6.25
CA LYS A 36 6.73 7.28 7.29
C LYS A 36 6.34 6.07 8.15
N ALA A 37 5.06 5.86 8.34
CA ALA A 37 4.45 4.72 9.03
C ALA A 37 3.04 4.48 8.47
N ALA A 38 2.51 3.27 8.70
CA ALA A 38 1.13 2.89 8.44
C ALA A 38 0.61 2.12 9.66
N GLY A 39 -0.65 2.35 10.03
CA GLY A 39 -1.32 1.61 11.11
C GLY A 39 -2.00 0.35 10.59
N VAL A 40 -2.07 -0.69 11.43
CA VAL A 40 -2.89 -1.87 11.20
C VAL A 40 -4.15 -1.76 12.06
N ASN A 41 -5.32 -1.94 11.46
CA ASN A 41 -6.63 -1.76 12.05
C ASN A 41 -7.44 -3.06 12.01
N PRO A 42 -8.46 -3.24 12.88
CA PRO A 42 -9.28 -4.45 12.89
C PRO A 42 -10.01 -4.76 11.56
N ILE A 43 -10.22 -3.77 10.70
CA ILE A 43 -10.87 -3.99 9.40
C ILE A 43 -9.90 -4.58 8.35
N ASP A 44 -8.59 -4.51 8.58
CA ASP A 44 -7.58 -5.00 7.63
C ASP A 44 -7.53 -6.54 7.57
N THR A 45 -8.18 -7.22 8.51
CA THR A 45 -8.15 -8.70 8.65
C THR A 45 -9.53 -9.36 8.65
N LYS A 46 -10.63 -8.61 8.49
CA LYS A 46 -12.00 -9.14 8.54
C LYS A 46 -12.47 -9.71 7.22
#